data_AF-A0A837CFS1-F1
#
_entry.id   AF-A0A837CFS1-F1
#
_cell.length_a   1.000
_cell.length_b   1.000
_cell.length_c   1.000
_cell.angle_alpha   90.00
_cell.angle_beta   90.00
_cell.angle_gamma   90.00
#
_symmetry.space_group_name_H-M   'P 1'
#
loop_
_entity.id
_entity.type
_entity.pdbx_description
1 polymer ?
#
loop_
_entity_poly.entity_id
_entity_poly.type
_entity_poly.pdbx_seq_one_letter_code
_entity_poly.pdbx_strand_id
1 'polypeptide(L)'
;MMKKPDTSRTTEEILSSFGSSLASIAKEMTAMSKAGDDKFEVRKITLGVTLQVGSGEIEGSFTYRSPALRSLAFERDAMELDLLRATKPSYATLSSNYSCDKHSCSMTIDNSCAVRLSEALINVDKSWIEIFQASGKNLCDNKYVRGAQDLAAILNSKSGFGIYDFGIDDPNGTVPSAVQGKQGIVIYMDIPGFPGQGHIGLWDKTTGHCNEAYWNSKRVWFWELR
;
A
#
# COMPACT_ATOMS: atom_id res chain seq x y z
N MET A 1 -30.20 -5.96 70.70
CA MET A 1 -28.83 -5.52 70.38
C MET A 1 -28.73 -5.30 68.87
N MET A 2 -28.80 -4.06 68.40
CA MET A 2 -28.56 -3.72 66.99
C MET A 2 -27.06 -3.81 66.72
N LYS A 3 -26.64 -4.68 65.78
CA LYS A 3 -25.26 -4.71 65.27
C LYS A 3 -24.99 -3.36 64.59
N LYS A 4 -23.98 -2.62 65.06
CA LYS A 4 -23.44 -1.47 64.33
C LYS A 4 -22.95 -1.95 62.96
N PRO A 5 -23.22 -1.22 61.87
CA PRO A 5 -22.65 -1.54 60.56
C PRO A 5 -21.13 -1.37 60.63
N ASP A 6 -20.42 -2.37 60.11
CA ASP A 6 -18.96 -2.37 60.00
C ASP A 6 -18.56 -1.39 58.88
N THR A 7 -17.91 -0.29 59.26
CA THR A 7 -17.55 0.81 58.35
C THR A 7 -16.10 0.78 57.90
N SER A 8 -15.41 -0.36 58.01
CA SER A 8 -14.01 -0.48 57.58
C SER A 8 -13.87 -1.07 56.18
N ARG A 9 -14.44 -0.42 55.16
CA ARG A 9 -14.00 -0.68 53.78
C ARG A 9 -12.58 -0.14 53.63
N THR A 10 -11.66 -0.99 53.21
CA THR A 10 -10.26 -0.58 52.99
C THR A 10 -10.20 0.36 51.78
N THR A 11 -9.19 1.23 51.74
CA THR A 11 -8.97 2.17 50.63
C THR A 11 -8.92 1.45 49.28
N GLU A 12 -8.40 0.21 49.26
CA GLU A 12 -8.35 -0.64 48.07
C GLU A 12 -9.73 -1.10 47.58
N GLU A 13 -10.66 -1.43 48.48
CA GLU A 13 -12.03 -1.81 48.11
C GLU A 13 -12.83 -0.63 47.54
N ILE A 14 -12.61 0.57 48.09
CA ILE A 14 -13.21 1.81 47.58
C ILE A 14 -12.68 2.09 46.16
N LEU A 15 -11.36 2.07 45.98
CA LEU A 15 -10.70 2.29 44.69
C LEU A 15 -11.12 1.25 43.64
N SER A 16 -11.27 -0.02 44.02
CA SER A 16 -11.73 -1.08 43.14
C SER A 16 -13.18 -0.87 42.68
N SER A 17 -14.08 -0.49 43.61
CA SER A 17 -15.48 -0.19 43.24
C SER A 17 -15.59 1.04 42.34
N PHE A 18 -14.80 2.10 42.60
CA PHE A 18 -14.72 3.28 41.74
C PHE A 18 -14.19 2.93 40.34
N GLY A 19 -13.16 2.07 40.25
CA GLY A 19 -12.64 1.58 38.97
C GLY A 19 -13.70 0.84 38.14
N SER A 20 -14.55 0.04 38.79
CA SER A 20 -15.63 -0.69 38.12
C SER A 20 -16.75 0.23 37.60
N SER A 21 -17.12 1.27 38.36
CA SER A 21 -18.10 2.28 37.92
C SER A 21 -17.57 3.16 36.80
N LEU A 22 -16.30 3.56 36.84
CA LEU A 22 -15.66 4.33 35.77
C LEU A 22 -15.53 3.53 34.47
N ALA A 23 -15.25 2.23 34.56
CA ALA A 23 -15.26 1.33 33.41
C ALA A 23 -16.66 1.22 32.78
N SER A 24 -17.72 1.21 33.59
CA SER A 24 -19.11 1.20 33.11
C SER A 24 -19.47 2.51 32.39
N ILE A 25 -19.07 3.67 32.94
CA ILE A 25 -19.28 4.98 32.33
C ILE A 25 -18.53 5.09 30.99
N ALA A 26 -17.27 4.63 30.92
CA ALA A 26 -16.51 4.61 29.67
C ALA A 26 -17.18 3.72 28.60
N LYS A 27 -17.82 2.62 29.01
CA LYS A 27 -18.55 1.72 28.12
C LYS A 27 -19.84 2.35 27.59
N GLU A 28 -20.59 3.07 28.42
CA GLU A 28 -21.77 3.83 27.99
C GLU A 28 -21.40 4.99 27.06
N MET A 29 -20.34 5.74 27.35
CA MET A 29 -19.85 6.81 26.46
C MET A 29 -19.42 6.27 25.09
N THR A 30 -18.82 5.07 25.05
CA THR A 30 -18.47 4.38 23.80
C THR A 30 -19.72 3.94 23.03
N ALA A 31 -20.77 3.50 23.72
CA ALA A 31 -22.04 3.12 23.11
C ALA A 31 -22.79 4.35 22.54
N MET A 32 -22.76 5.49 23.23
CA MET A 32 -23.35 6.75 22.77
C MET A 32 -22.62 7.30 21.53
N SER A 33 -21.29 7.15 21.44
CA SER A 33 -20.50 7.51 20.25
C SER A 33 -20.86 6.69 19.01
N LYS A 34 -21.34 5.45 19.17
CA LYS A 34 -21.80 4.61 18.05
C LYS A 34 -23.25 4.87 17.63
N ALA A 35 -24.01 5.61 18.43
CA ALA A 35 -25.45 5.83 18.22
C ALA A 35 -25.77 7.21 17.62
N GLY A 36 -24.79 8.12 17.53
CA GLY A 36 -24.93 9.42 16.85
C GLY A 36 -24.10 9.47 15.58
N ASP A 37 -24.63 10.13 14.54
CA ASP A 37 -24.01 10.40 13.23
C ASP A 37 -22.47 10.47 13.25
N ASP A 38 -21.85 9.88 12.22
CA ASP A 38 -20.41 9.61 11.92
C ASP A 38 -19.37 10.76 12.11
N LYS A 39 -19.59 11.72 13.01
CA LYS A 39 -18.83 12.97 13.10
C LYS A 39 -17.96 13.10 14.34
N PHE A 40 -18.02 12.18 15.30
CA PHE A 40 -17.22 12.27 16.53
C PHE A 40 -16.57 10.93 16.91
N GLU A 41 -15.23 10.89 16.82
CA GLU A 41 -14.41 9.76 17.25
C GLU A 41 -13.76 10.08 18.62
N VAL A 42 -14.17 9.36 19.66
CA VAL A 42 -13.58 9.52 21.01
C VAL A 42 -12.29 8.70 21.12
N ARG A 43 -11.14 9.38 20.91
CA ARG A 43 -9.81 8.73 20.83
C ARG A 43 -9.17 8.43 22.17
N LYS A 44 -9.44 9.27 23.18
CA LYS A 44 -8.86 9.17 24.52
C LYS A 44 -9.79 9.85 25.51
N ILE A 45 -10.08 9.17 26.61
CA ILE A 45 -10.74 9.77 27.76
C ILE A 45 -9.75 9.70 28.92
N THR A 46 -9.44 10.85 29.51
CA THR A 46 -8.70 10.95 30.76
C THR A 46 -9.65 11.49 31.81
N LEU A 47 -9.85 10.72 32.88
CA LEU A 47 -10.64 11.15 34.03
C LEU A 47 -9.68 11.39 35.19
N GLY A 48 -9.58 12.65 35.62
CA GLY A 48 -8.95 13.01 36.89
C GLY A 48 -9.96 12.80 38.02
N VAL A 49 -9.52 12.18 39.11
CA VAL A 49 -10.33 11.95 40.31
C VAL A 49 -9.55 12.47 41.51
N THR A 50 -10.18 13.35 42.28
CA THR A 50 -9.67 13.82 43.56
C THR A 50 -10.59 13.31 44.66
N LEU A 51 -10.04 12.58 45.62
CA LEU A 51 -10.75 12.00 46.76
C LEU A 51 -10.26 12.66 48.05
N GLN A 52 -11.18 13.28 48.80
CA GLN A 52 -10.91 13.77 50.14
C GLN A 52 -11.08 12.63 51.16
N VAL A 53 -10.03 12.35 51.94
CA VAL A 53 -10.06 11.35 53.01
C VAL A 53 -9.59 12.02 54.31
N GLY A 54 -10.54 12.32 55.20
CA GLY A 54 -10.26 13.09 56.42
C GLY A 54 -9.84 14.52 56.07
N SER A 55 -8.66 14.95 56.54
CA SER A 55 -8.08 16.26 56.21
C SER A 55 -7.08 16.23 55.05
N GLY A 56 -6.95 15.10 54.34
CA GLY A 56 -6.03 14.92 53.22
C GLY A 56 -6.74 14.69 51.88
N GLU A 57 -6.05 14.99 50.78
CA GLU A 57 -6.51 14.77 49.41
C GLU A 57 -5.63 13.74 48.70
N ILE A 58 -6.27 12.84 47.95
CA ILE A 58 -5.62 11.87 47.08
C ILE A 58 -6.06 12.15 45.65
N GLU A 59 -5.11 12.46 44.78
CA GLU A 59 -5.35 12.63 43.35
C GLU A 59 -4.96 11.36 42.59
N GLY A 60 -5.78 10.98 41.62
CA GLY A 60 -5.52 9.89 40.69
C GLY A 60 -6.05 10.22 39.31
N SER A 61 -5.53 9.54 38.28
CA SER A 61 -6.10 9.62 36.95
C SER A 61 -6.24 8.24 36.32
N PHE A 62 -7.34 8.06 35.59
CA PHE A 62 -7.57 6.87 34.79
C PHE A 62 -7.61 7.26 33.32
N THR A 63 -6.83 6.54 32.50
CA THR A 63 -6.83 6.73 31.06
C THR A 63 -7.36 5.47 30.38
N TYR A 64 -8.50 5.60 29.71
CA TYR A 64 -9.02 4.54 28.84
C TYR A 64 -8.57 4.78 27.40
N ARG A 65 -8.04 3.74 26.75
CA ARG A 65 -7.76 3.72 25.30
C ARG A 65 -8.60 2.63 24.66
N SER A 66 -9.35 2.99 23.62
CA SER A 66 -10.22 2.05 22.90
C SER A 66 -9.40 0.91 22.26
N PRO A 67 -9.77 -0.38 22.47
CA PRO A 67 -9.15 -1.52 21.78
C PRO A 67 -9.37 -1.53 20.26
N ALA A 68 -10.38 -0.80 19.75
CA ALA A 68 -10.73 -0.74 18.32
C ALA A 68 -9.62 -0.11 17.45
N LEU A 69 -8.66 0.61 18.05
CA LEU A 69 -7.54 1.21 17.32
C LEU A 69 -6.59 0.19 16.70
N ARG A 70 -6.52 -1.05 17.20
CA ARG A 70 -5.61 -2.06 16.60
C ARG A 70 -6.13 -2.62 15.28
N SER A 71 -7.45 -2.69 15.07
CA SER A 71 -8.01 -3.07 13.77
C SER A 71 -8.20 -1.87 12.85
N LEU A 72 -8.62 -0.71 13.38
CA LEU A 72 -8.90 0.47 12.55
C LEU A 72 -7.63 1.15 12.01
N ALA A 73 -6.51 1.16 12.73
CA ALA A 73 -5.25 1.64 12.16
C ALA A 73 -4.75 0.73 11.02
N PHE A 74 -4.96 -0.59 11.17
CA PHE A 74 -4.64 -1.57 10.14
C PHE A 74 -5.55 -1.43 8.91
N GLU A 75 -6.84 -1.12 9.12
CA GLU A 75 -7.81 -0.90 8.06
C GLU A 75 -7.64 0.46 7.36
N ARG A 76 -7.23 1.51 8.08
CA ARG A 76 -7.00 2.84 7.49
C ARG A 76 -5.74 2.86 6.63
N ASP A 77 -4.64 2.24 7.09
CA ASP A 77 -3.43 2.08 6.27
C ASP A 77 -3.71 1.18 5.05
N ALA A 78 -4.54 0.15 5.19
CA ALA A 78 -4.98 -0.67 4.07
C ALA A 78 -5.85 0.10 3.08
N MET A 79 -6.75 0.97 3.54
CA MET A 79 -7.63 1.79 2.69
C MET A 79 -6.87 2.93 1.99
N GLU A 80 -5.90 3.55 2.65
CA GLU A 80 -5.02 4.57 2.05
C GLU A 80 -4.04 3.94 1.03
N LEU A 81 -3.60 2.69 1.24
CA LEU A 81 -2.87 1.92 0.22
C LEU A 81 -3.75 1.46 -0.95
N ASP A 82 -5.02 1.12 -0.72
CA ASP A 82 -5.96 0.73 -1.79
C ASP A 82 -6.36 1.94 -2.65
N LEU A 83 -6.34 3.15 -2.07
CA LEU A 83 -6.51 4.42 -2.79
C LEU A 83 -5.31 4.80 -3.68
N LEU A 84 -4.13 4.24 -3.43
CA LEU A 84 -2.92 4.41 -4.26
C LEU A 84 -2.71 3.28 -5.27
N ARG A 85 -3.69 2.36 -5.41
CA ARG A 85 -3.57 1.26 -6.37
C ARG A 85 -3.75 1.77 -7.80
N ALA A 86 -2.72 1.57 -8.61
CA ALA A 86 -2.78 1.90 -10.02
C ALA A 86 -3.83 1.03 -10.75
N THR A 87 -4.62 1.69 -11.60
CA THR A 87 -5.53 0.98 -12.52
C THR A 87 -4.78 0.61 -13.79
N LYS A 88 -5.00 -0.62 -14.31
CA LYS A 88 -4.44 -1.04 -15.60
C LYS A 88 -5.05 -0.19 -16.72
N PRO A 89 -4.27 0.60 -17.47
CA PRO A 89 -4.80 1.35 -18.60
C PRO A 89 -5.15 0.42 -19.77
N SER A 90 -5.90 0.93 -20.74
CA SER A 90 -6.06 0.21 -22.02
C SER A 90 -4.72 0.14 -22.76
N TYR A 91 -4.52 -0.90 -23.56
CA TYR A 91 -3.32 -1.02 -24.38
C TYR A 91 -3.18 0.17 -25.33
N ALA A 92 -4.29 0.56 -25.96
CA ALA A 92 -4.33 1.69 -26.89
C ALA A 92 -3.85 2.99 -26.21
N THR A 93 -4.39 3.30 -25.03
CA THR A 93 -4.02 4.51 -24.27
C THR A 93 -2.54 4.50 -23.84
N LEU A 94 -2.03 3.36 -23.39
CA LEU A 94 -0.63 3.28 -22.97
C LEU A 94 0.31 3.34 -24.18
N SER A 95 -0.01 2.63 -25.27
CA SER A 95 0.80 2.61 -26.49
C SER A 95 0.89 3.98 -27.16
N SER A 96 -0.17 4.80 -27.15
CA SER A 96 -0.13 6.16 -27.70
C SER A 96 0.79 7.11 -26.92
N ASN A 97 1.16 6.75 -25.70
CA ASN A 97 2.07 7.52 -24.83
C ASN A 97 3.47 6.90 -24.75
N TYR A 98 3.71 5.76 -25.40
CA TYR A 98 4.99 5.06 -25.39
C TYR A 98 5.84 5.44 -26.62
N SER A 99 7.12 5.75 -26.40
CA SER A 99 8.07 6.07 -27.48
C SER A 99 9.10 4.96 -27.65
N CYS A 100 9.50 4.67 -28.89
CA CYS A 100 10.60 3.76 -29.20
C CYS A 100 11.98 4.39 -29.07
N ASP A 101 12.10 5.69 -29.32
CA ASP A 101 13.41 6.31 -29.54
C ASP A 101 13.78 7.38 -28.52
N LYS A 102 12.80 7.88 -27.75
CA LYS A 102 12.97 9.06 -26.91
C LYS A 102 12.52 8.83 -25.49
N HIS A 103 13.20 9.49 -24.56
CA HIS A 103 12.76 9.68 -23.18
C HIS A 103 13.17 11.05 -22.67
N SER A 104 12.47 11.57 -21.67
CA SER A 104 12.75 12.91 -21.14
C SER A 104 13.82 12.96 -20.04
N CYS A 105 14.38 11.85 -19.56
CA CYS A 105 15.48 11.89 -18.58
C CYS A 105 16.72 12.62 -19.15
N SER A 106 17.32 13.48 -18.32
CA SER A 106 18.51 14.29 -18.60
C SER A 106 19.81 13.49 -18.76
N MET A 107 19.85 12.29 -18.18
CA MET A 107 21.04 11.44 -18.16
C MET A 107 21.09 10.46 -19.33
N THR A 108 22.29 10.07 -19.74
CA THR A 108 22.51 8.98 -20.70
C THR A 108 22.21 7.63 -20.05
N ILE A 109 21.36 6.84 -20.70
CA ILE A 109 20.94 5.52 -20.23
C ILE A 109 21.02 4.57 -21.41
N ASP A 110 21.94 3.61 -21.37
CA ASP A 110 22.16 2.66 -22.47
C ASP A 110 20.93 1.80 -22.77
N ASN A 111 20.20 1.43 -21.72
CA ASN A 111 18.92 0.72 -21.84
C ASN A 111 17.82 1.52 -21.16
N SER A 112 17.06 2.25 -21.98
CA SER A 112 16.02 3.17 -21.53
C SER A 112 14.62 2.55 -21.49
N CYS A 113 14.46 1.23 -21.70
CA CYS A 113 13.14 0.58 -21.79
C CYS A 113 12.23 0.87 -20.59
N ALA A 114 12.76 0.75 -19.37
CA ALA A 114 12.03 1.05 -18.13
C ALA A 114 11.63 2.52 -18.04
N VAL A 115 12.53 3.42 -18.47
CA VAL A 115 12.29 4.86 -18.47
C VAL A 115 11.17 5.21 -19.45
N ARG A 116 11.21 4.69 -20.68
CA ARG A 116 10.18 4.91 -21.72
C ARG A 116 8.82 4.42 -21.23
N LEU A 117 8.76 3.26 -20.57
CA LEU A 117 7.52 2.74 -20.00
C LEU A 117 7.03 3.55 -18.79
N SER A 118 7.92 3.94 -17.87
CA SER A 118 7.56 4.79 -16.73
C SER A 118 7.01 6.14 -17.18
N GLU A 119 7.61 6.75 -18.19
CA GLU A 119 7.14 7.99 -18.80
C GLU A 119 5.73 7.81 -19.40
N ALA A 120 5.52 6.73 -20.17
CA ALA A 120 4.21 6.41 -20.73
C ALA A 120 3.15 6.24 -19.62
N LEU A 121 3.47 5.50 -18.54
CA LEU A 121 2.57 5.32 -17.40
C LEU A 121 2.22 6.65 -16.73
N ILE A 122 3.20 7.52 -16.49
CA ILE A 122 2.99 8.87 -15.90
C ILE A 122 2.19 9.79 -16.83
N ASN A 123 2.29 9.62 -18.14
CA ASN A 123 1.50 10.40 -19.09
C ASN A 123 0.03 9.94 -19.14
N VAL A 124 -0.22 8.67 -18.87
CA VAL A 124 -1.59 8.14 -18.74
C VAL A 124 -2.20 8.51 -17.40
N ASP A 125 -1.46 8.36 -16.30
CA ASP A 125 -1.92 8.69 -14.96
C ASP A 125 -0.76 9.26 -14.11
N LYS A 126 -0.95 10.49 -13.63
CA LYS A 126 0.07 11.19 -12.83
C LYS A 126 0.28 10.58 -11.44
N SER A 127 -0.64 9.75 -10.93
CA SER A 127 -0.50 9.04 -9.66
C SER A 127 0.75 8.15 -9.61
N TRP A 128 1.23 7.68 -10.77
CA TRP A 128 2.46 6.90 -10.88
C TRP A 128 3.71 7.59 -10.34
N ILE A 129 3.73 8.93 -10.28
CA ILE A 129 4.83 9.68 -9.68
C ILE A 129 4.98 9.29 -8.20
N GLU A 130 3.88 9.28 -7.45
CA GLU A 130 3.88 8.96 -6.03
C GLU A 130 4.21 7.48 -5.80
N ILE A 131 3.66 6.59 -6.63
CA ILE A 131 3.94 5.15 -6.58
C ILE A 131 5.45 4.89 -6.81
N PHE A 132 6.05 5.53 -7.80
CA PHE A 132 7.48 5.38 -8.10
C PHE A 132 8.35 5.95 -6.98
N GLN A 133 7.99 7.09 -6.42
CA GLN A 133 8.73 7.68 -5.29
C GLN A 133 8.65 6.82 -4.02
N ALA A 134 7.46 6.29 -3.70
CA ALA A 134 7.25 5.43 -2.54
C ALA A 134 7.95 4.07 -2.65
N SER A 135 8.27 3.62 -3.87
CA SER A 135 8.90 2.32 -4.10
C SER A 135 10.35 2.20 -3.60
N GLY A 136 11.04 3.33 -3.35
CA GLY A 136 12.46 3.35 -3.00
C GLY A 136 13.40 2.91 -4.13
N LYS A 137 12.90 2.79 -5.37
CA LYS A 137 13.71 2.40 -6.54
C LYS A 137 14.49 3.57 -7.14
N ASN A 138 15.47 3.23 -7.98
CA ASN A 138 16.29 4.24 -8.67
C ASN A 138 15.47 4.97 -9.73
N LEU A 139 15.27 6.27 -9.52
CA LEU A 139 14.57 7.15 -10.45
C LEU A 139 15.54 8.11 -11.14
N CYS A 140 15.18 8.60 -12.33
CA CYS A 140 15.83 9.76 -12.92
C CYS A 140 15.20 11.07 -12.39
N ASP A 141 15.68 12.23 -12.85
CA ASP A 141 15.23 13.55 -12.39
C ASP A 141 13.71 13.75 -12.55
N ASN A 142 13.13 13.21 -13.63
CA ASN A 142 11.69 13.22 -13.92
C ASN A 142 10.88 12.12 -13.22
N LYS A 143 11.46 11.45 -12.23
CA LYS A 143 10.82 10.38 -11.43
C LYS A 143 10.51 9.10 -12.21
N TYR A 144 11.12 8.91 -13.39
CA TYR A 144 10.98 7.67 -14.16
C TYR A 144 11.87 6.57 -13.57
N VAL A 145 11.35 5.35 -13.49
CA VAL A 145 12.11 4.19 -12.99
C VAL A 145 13.15 3.79 -14.02
N ARG A 146 14.38 3.57 -13.58
CA ARG A 146 15.51 3.32 -14.47
C ARG A 146 15.76 1.84 -14.78
N GLY A 147 15.32 0.93 -13.91
CA GLY A 147 15.59 -0.50 -14.02
C GLY A 147 14.37 -1.28 -14.51
N ALA A 148 14.57 -2.21 -15.45
CA ALA A 148 13.49 -3.03 -16.00
C ALA A 148 12.85 -3.93 -14.93
N GLN A 149 13.66 -4.65 -14.15
CA GLN A 149 13.16 -5.49 -13.04
C GLN A 149 12.64 -4.62 -11.89
N ASP A 150 13.23 -3.45 -11.65
CA ASP A 150 12.71 -2.52 -10.65
C ASP A 150 11.30 -2.03 -11.00
N LEU A 151 11.06 -1.65 -12.25
CA LEU A 151 9.72 -1.29 -12.72
C LEU A 151 8.77 -2.48 -12.63
N ALA A 152 9.20 -3.66 -13.09
CA ALA A 152 8.39 -4.89 -12.99
C ALA A 152 7.99 -5.20 -11.53
N ALA A 153 8.90 -5.01 -10.57
CA ALA A 153 8.62 -5.21 -9.15
C ALA A 153 7.57 -4.22 -8.62
N ILE A 154 7.60 -2.96 -9.08
CA ILE A 154 6.59 -1.95 -8.74
C ILE A 154 5.23 -2.35 -9.34
N LEU A 155 5.19 -2.73 -10.62
CA LEU A 155 3.95 -3.18 -11.27
C LEU A 155 3.35 -4.40 -10.54
N ASN A 156 4.20 -5.33 -10.10
CA ASN A 156 3.82 -6.53 -9.35
C ASN A 156 3.42 -6.28 -7.88
N SER A 157 3.53 -5.04 -7.40
CA SER A 157 3.23 -4.68 -6.01
C SER A 157 1.74 -4.39 -5.79
N LYS A 158 1.33 -4.25 -4.52
CA LYS A 158 -0.05 -3.88 -4.16
C LYS A 158 -0.47 -2.50 -4.68
N SER A 159 0.47 -1.55 -4.73
CA SER A 159 0.24 -0.20 -5.25
C SER A 159 0.29 -0.14 -6.78
N GLY A 160 0.91 -1.12 -7.43
CA GLY A 160 0.91 -1.27 -8.88
C GLY A 160 -0.35 -1.96 -9.40
N PHE A 161 -0.17 -2.77 -10.44
CA PHE A 161 -1.25 -3.58 -11.01
C PHE A 161 -1.56 -4.84 -10.18
N GLY A 162 -0.65 -5.23 -9.30
CA GLY A 162 -0.66 -6.53 -8.62
C GLY A 162 0.00 -7.61 -9.47
N ILE A 163 -0.21 -8.86 -9.05
CA ILE A 163 0.42 -10.03 -9.68
C ILE A 163 0.14 -10.03 -11.18
N TYR A 164 1.17 -10.32 -11.97
CA TYR A 164 1.07 -10.52 -13.42
C TYR A 164 0.01 -11.56 -13.80
N ASP A 165 -0.55 -11.43 -15.01
CA ASP A 165 -1.58 -12.36 -15.50
C ASP A 165 -0.97 -13.67 -16.01
N PHE A 166 0.30 -13.63 -16.44
CA PHE A 166 1.07 -14.81 -16.83
C PHE A 166 2.55 -14.65 -16.46
N GLY A 167 3.16 -15.74 -15.99
CA GLY A 167 4.59 -15.79 -15.72
C GLY A 167 5.15 -17.17 -16.02
N ILE A 168 6.38 -17.19 -16.56
CA ILE A 168 7.08 -18.41 -16.94
C ILE A 168 8.57 -18.27 -16.67
N ASP A 169 9.17 -19.35 -16.17
CA ASP A 169 10.62 -19.53 -16.13
C ASP A 169 11.02 -20.34 -17.38
N ASP A 170 12.10 -19.91 -18.03
CA ASP A 170 12.66 -20.50 -19.25
C ASP A 170 11.64 -20.72 -20.41
N PRO A 171 11.12 -19.64 -21.03
CA PRO A 171 10.26 -19.70 -22.22
C PRO A 171 10.86 -20.39 -23.46
N ASN A 172 12.12 -20.85 -23.43
CA ASN A 172 12.78 -21.58 -24.52
C ASN A 172 12.79 -20.83 -25.87
N GLY A 173 12.85 -19.50 -25.86
CA GLY A 173 12.95 -18.70 -27.09
C GLY A 173 11.63 -18.51 -27.85
N THR A 174 10.51 -19.03 -27.34
CA THR A 174 9.22 -19.01 -28.04
C THR A 174 8.14 -18.23 -27.30
N VAL A 175 7.23 -17.59 -28.04
CA VAL A 175 6.07 -16.91 -27.45
C VAL A 175 5.13 -17.95 -26.84
N PRO A 176 4.88 -17.94 -25.52
CA PRO A 176 4.00 -18.90 -24.88
C PRO A 176 2.55 -18.75 -25.39
N SER A 177 1.84 -19.87 -25.52
CA SER A 177 0.43 -19.88 -25.96
C SER A 177 -0.49 -19.01 -25.11
N ALA A 178 -0.20 -18.87 -23.82
CA ALA A 178 -0.93 -17.99 -22.90
C ALA A 178 -0.82 -16.49 -23.23
N VAL A 179 0.18 -16.09 -24.03
CA VAL A 179 0.45 -14.70 -24.46
C VAL A 179 0.13 -14.48 -25.94
N GLN A 180 0.04 -15.55 -26.73
CA GLN A 180 -0.30 -15.46 -28.16
C GLN A 180 -1.67 -14.78 -28.37
N GLY A 181 -1.72 -13.82 -29.29
CA GLY A 181 -2.93 -13.05 -29.59
C GLY A 181 -3.33 -12.02 -28.52
N LYS A 182 -2.59 -11.94 -27.40
CA LYS A 182 -2.80 -10.95 -26.34
C LYS A 182 -1.86 -9.77 -26.48
N GLN A 183 -2.21 -8.67 -25.82
CA GLN A 183 -1.41 -7.45 -25.77
C GLN A 183 -1.28 -6.96 -24.33
N GLY A 184 -0.22 -6.22 -24.03
CA GLY A 184 -0.01 -5.75 -22.67
C GLY A 184 1.41 -5.31 -22.38
N ILE A 185 1.77 -5.31 -21.11
CA ILE A 185 3.15 -5.07 -20.66
C ILE A 185 3.85 -6.41 -20.47
N VAL A 186 5.08 -6.51 -20.94
CA VAL A 186 5.93 -7.70 -20.80
C VAL A 186 7.29 -7.30 -20.25
N ILE A 187 7.80 -8.08 -19.30
CA ILE A 187 9.18 -8.02 -18.84
C ILE A 187 9.89 -9.32 -19.20
N TYR A 188 11.05 -9.19 -19.84
CA TYR A 188 11.99 -10.27 -20.12
C TYR A 188 13.20 -10.10 -19.18
N MET A 189 13.35 -11.00 -18.21
CA MET A 189 14.39 -10.93 -17.18
C MET A 189 15.58 -11.81 -17.53
N ASP A 190 16.78 -11.35 -17.16
CA ASP A 190 18.03 -12.08 -17.28
C ASP A 190 18.28 -12.62 -18.72
N ILE A 191 18.08 -11.75 -19.70
CA ILE A 191 18.28 -12.05 -21.12
C ILE A 191 19.78 -12.38 -21.37
N PRO A 192 20.12 -13.56 -21.94
CA PRO A 192 21.49 -13.93 -22.21
C PRO A 192 22.21 -12.93 -23.12
N GLY A 193 23.39 -12.46 -22.68
CA GLY A 193 24.22 -11.51 -23.44
C GLY A 193 23.70 -10.07 -23.46
N PHE A 194 22.61 -9.77 -22.77
CA PHE A 194 22.02 -8.45 -22.72
C PHE A 194 22.44 -7.72 -21.43
N PRO A 195 22.83 -6.44 -21.50
CA PRO A 195 23.27 -5.70 -20.32
C PRO A 195 22.10 -5.31 -19.40
N GLY A 196 22.39 -5.24 -18.09
CA GLY A 196 21.45 -4.74 -17.09
C GLY A 196 20.43 -5.77 -16.61
N GLN A 197 19.26 -5.30 -16.19
CA GLN A 197 18.21 -6.11 -15.55
C GLN A 197 17.31 -6.87 -16.54
N GLY A 198 17.50 -6.68 -17.85
CA GLY A 198 16.60 -7.20 -18.89
C GLY A 198 15.82 -6.09 -19.60
N HIS A 199 14.67 -6.44 -20.18
CA HIS A 199 13.89 -5.55 -21.03
C HIS A 199 12.41 -5.55 -20.63
N ILE A 200 11.85 -4.37 -20.33
CA ILE A 200 10.41 -4.19 -20.10
C ILE A 200 9.81 -3.28 -21.16
N GLY A 201 8.68 -3.67 -21.72
CA GLY A 201 8.05 -2.94 -22.81
C GLY A 201 6.62 -3.38 -23.06
N LEU A 202 6.08 -2.98 -24.21
CA LEU A 202 4.75 -3.35 -24.64
C LEU A 202 4.82 -4.55 -25.59
N TRP A 203 3.89 -5.49 -25.43
CA TRP A 203 3.67 -6.61 -26.33
C TRP A 203 2.42 -6.33 -27.18
N ASP A 204 2.58 -6.36 -28.49
CA ASP A 204 1.59 -5.94 -29.49
C ASP A 204 0.90 -7.12 -30.20
N LYS A 205 0.98 -8.33 -29.62
CA LYS A 205 0.52 -9.63 -30.14
C LYS A 205 1.50 -10.34 -31.06
N THR A 206 2.49 -9.66 -31.63
CA THR A 206 3.32 -10.22 -32.71
C THR A 206 4.81 -10.13 -32.44
N THR A 207 5.35 -8.92 -32.29
CA THR A 207 6.79 -8.66 -32.37
C THR A 207 7.33 -7.97 -31.13
N GLY A 208 6.44 -7.50 -30.25
CA GLY A 208 6.80 -6.52 -29.26
C GLY A 208 6.80 -5.14 -29.90
N HIS A 209 6.31 -4.16 -29.16
CA HIS A 209 6.37 -2.78 -29.58
C HIS A 209 7.85 -2.37 -29.74
N CYS A 210 8.15 -1.56 -30.75
CA CYS A 210 9.53 -1.23 -31.15
C CYS A 210 10.37 -2.43 -31.65
N ASN A 211 9.73 -3.56 -31.98
CA ASN A 211 10.39 -4.82 -32.36
C ASN A 211 11.31 -5.39 -31.25
N GLU A 212 10.98 -5.11 -29.99
CA GLU A 212 11.76 -5.53 -28.83
C GLU A 212 11.07 -6.73 -28.14
N ALA A 213 11.44 -7.95 -28.54
CA ALA A 213 10.98 -9.19 -27.91
C ALA A 213 12.14 -10.14 -27.62
N TYR A 214 12.24 -10.58 -26.37
CA TYR A 214 13.38 -11.36 -25.87
C TYR A 214 12.91 -12.65 -25.18
N TRP A 215 12.21 -13.50 -25.94
CA TRP A 215 11.70 -14.78 -25.46
C TRP A 215 12.79 -15.81 -25.12
N ASN A 216 14.07 -15.48 -25.33
CA ASN A 216 15.23 -16.26 -24.86
C ASN A 216 15.67 -15.86 -23.42
N SER A 217 14.88 -15.04 -22.72
CA SER A 217 15.08 -14.69 -21.30
C SER A 217 14.93 -15.88 -20.37
N LYS A 218 15.46 -15.78 -19.15
CA LYS A 218 15.29 -16.83 -18.13
C LYS A 218 13.94 -16.78 -17.43
N ARG A 219 13.29 -15.62 -17.42
CA ARG A 219 11.98 -15.41 -16.80
C ARG A 219 11.21 -14.33 -17.52
N VAL A 220 9.91 -14.54 -17.69
CA VAL A 220 9.00 -13.57 -18.29
C VAL A 220 7.78 -13.39 -17.40
N TRP A 221 7.38 -12.13 -17.20
CA TRP A 221 6.06 -11.80 -16.67
C TRP A 221 5.29 -10.94 -17.67
N PHE A 222 3.96 -11.11 -17.67
CA PHE A 222 3.05 -10.45 -18.59
C PHE A 222 1.81 -9.93 -17.86
N TRP A 223 1.51 -8.65 -18.04
CA TRP A 223 0.25 -8.03 -17.62
C TRP A 223 -0.57 -7.73 -18.87
N GLU A 224 -1.67 -8.45 -19.04
CA GLU A 224 -2.63 -8.25 -20.13
C GLU A 224 -3.31 -6.88 -19.97
N LEU A 225 -3.33 -6.12 -21.06
CA LEU A 225 -4.05 -4.86 -21.16
C LEU A 225 -5.11 -5.00 -22.24
N ARG A 226 -6.33 -4.55 -21.95
CA ARG A 226 -7.44 -4.60 -22.91
C ARG A 226 -7.31 -3.49 -23.94
#